data_AF-A0A963MD57-F1
#
_entry.id   AF-A0A963MD57-F1
#
_cell.length_a   1.000
_cell.length_b   1.000
_cell.length_c   1.000
_cell.angle_alpha   90.00
_cell.angle_beta   90.00
_cell.angle_gamma   90.00
#
_symmetry.space_group_name_H-M   'P 1'
#
loop_
_entity.id
_entity.type
_entity.pdbx_description
1 polymer ?
#
loop_
_entity_poly.entity_id
_entity_poly.type
_entity_poly.pdbx_seq_one_letter_code
_entity_poly.pdbx_strand_id
1 'polypeptide(L)' 'MLDKIDRKLLNLLQRDASRTNAALAEAVGLSPSTCLRRV' A
#
# COMPACT_ATOMS: atom_id res chain seq x y z
N MET A 1 5.45 -10.49 10.89
CA MET A 1 5.80 -11.16 9.62
C MET A 1 5.10 -10.39 8.51
N LEU A 2 5.84 -9.78 7.57
CA LEU A 2 5.22 -9.04 6.47
C LEU A 2 4.47 -9.99 5.55
N ASP A 3 3.19 -9.71 5.33
CA ASP A 3 2.37 -10.50 4.43
C ASP A 3 2.59 -10.08 2.96
N LYS A 4 1.91 -10.78 2.04
CA LYS A 4 2.05 -10.53 0.59
C LYS A 4 1.56 -9.13 0.20
N ILE A 5 0.62 -8.56 0.96
CA ILE A 5 0.09 -7.21 0.70
C ILE A 5 1.10 -6.17 1.16
N ASP A 6 1.70 -6.34 2.33
CA ASP A 6 2.73 -5.41 2.83
C ASP A 6 3.92 -5.35 1.86
N ARG A 7 4.33 -6.49 1.30
CA ARG A 7 5.37 -6.53 0.26
C ARG A 7 4.97 -5.80 -1.02
N LYS A 8 3.69 -5.87 -1.44
CA LYS A 8 3.21 -5.11 -2.61
C LYS A 8 3.18 -3.61 -2.33
N LEU A 9 2.71 -3.20 -1.15
CA LEU A 9 2.69 -1.80 -0.73
C LEU A 9 4.10 -1.19 -0.71
N LEU A 10 5.06 -1.91 -0.11
CA LEU A 10 6.46 -1.48 -0.09
C LEU A 10 7.05 -1.37 -1.50
N ASN A 11 6.79 -2.34 -2.39
CA ASN A 11 7.26 -2.26 -3.78
C ASN A 11 6.66 -1.05 -4.52
N LEU A 12 5.39 -0.72 -4.28
CA LEU A 12 4.74 0.43 -4.90
C LEU A 12 5.32 1.76 -4.38
N LEU A 13 5.53 1.88 -3.07
CA LEU A 13 6.15 3.05 -2.45
C LEU A 13 7.62 3.24 -2.83
N GLN A 14 8.39 2.15 -2.88
CA GLN A 14 9.79 2.21 -3.29
C GLN A 14 9.94 2.66 -4.75
N ARG A 15 8.95 2.35 -5.60
CA ARG A 15 8.92 2.83 -6.99
C ARG A 15 8.47 4.29 -7.08
N ASP A 16 7.51 4.68 -6.25
CA ASP A 16 6.96 6.02 -6.20
C ASP A 16 6.38 6.33 -4.82
N ALA A 17 7.15 7.10 -4.05
CA ALA A 17 6.80 7.51 -2.69
C ALA A 17 5.79 8.66 -2.65
N SER A 18 5.43 9.26 -3.81
CA SER A 18 4.43 10.33 -3.88
C SER A 18 2.98 9.80 -3.91
N ARG A 19 2.80 8.49 -4.08
CA ARG A 19 1.47 7.87 -4.14
C ARG A 19 0.75 8.03 -2.80
N THR A 20 -0.52 8.42 -2.88
CA THR A 20 -1.38 8.51 -1.70
C THR A 20 -1.80 7.13 -1.21
N ASN A 21 -2.16 7.03 0.07
CA ASN A 21 -2.68 5.79 0.66
C ASN A 21 -3.94 5.29 -0.05
N ALA A 22 -4.75 6.19 -0.62
CA ALA A 22 -5.90 5.82 -1.43
C ALA A 22 -5.48 5.13 -2.74
N ALA A 23 -4.51 5.69 -3.46
CA ALA A 23 -3.98 5.10 -4.69
C ALA A 23 -3.26 3.76 -4.44
N LEU A 24 -2.56 3.64 -3.31
CA LEU A 24 -1.96 2.37 -2.87
C LEU A 24 -3.05 1.33 -2.55
N ALA A 25 -4.11 1.73 -1.86
CA ALA A 25 -5.21 0.85 -1.48
C ALA A 25 -5.93 0.28 -2.71
N GLU A 26 -6.22 1.13 -3.69
CA GLU A 26 -6.83 0.72 -4.97
C GLU A 26 -5.94 -0.30 -5.69
N ALA A 27 -4.63 -0.06 -5.77
CA ALA A 27 -3.67 -0.94 -6.43
C ALA A 27 -3.55 -2.34 -5.79
N VAL A 28 -3.90 -2.48 -4.50
CA VAL A 28 -3.86 -3.76 -3.78
C VAL A 28 -5.24 -4.30 -3.40
N GLY A 29 -6.33 -3.66 -3.82
CA GLY A 29 -7.71 -4.08 -3.53
C GLY A 29 -8.12 -3.93 -2.07
N LEU A 30 -7.56 -2.94 -1.36
CA LEU A 30 -7.90 -2.61 0.02
C LEU A 30 -8.73 -1.34 0.13
N SER A 31 -9.35 -1.13 1.30
CA SER A 31 -9.89 0.18 1.65
C SER A 31 -8.76 1.16 1.98
N PRO A 32 -8.92 2.48 1.70
CA PRO A 32 -7.93 3.50 2.09
C PRO A 32 -7.60 3.47 3.59
N SER A 33 -8.58 3.19 4.44
CA SER A 33 -8.43 3.06 5.89
C SER A 33 -7.60 1.84 6.32
N THR A 34 -7.69 0.73 5.59
CA THR A 34 -6.87 -0.47 5.84
C THR A 34 -5.45 -0.24 5.38
N CYS A 35 -5.28 0.46 4.25
CA CYS A 35 -3.99 0.85 3.74
C CYS A 35 -3.25 1.75 4.73
N LEU A 36 -3.92 2.80 5.27
CA LEU A 36 -3.35 3.70 6.28
C LEU A 36 -2.76 2.99 7.51
N ARG A 37 -3.33 1.85 7.92
CA ARG A 37 -2.82 1.07 9.07
C ARG A 37 -1.61 0.19 8.74
N ARG A 38 -1.23 0.08 7.46
CA ARG A 38 -0.21 -0.85 6.94
C ARG A 38 1.00 -0.15 6.33
N VAL A 39 0.93 1.16 6.12
CA VAL A 39 2.03 1.99 5.58
C VAL A 39 2.67 2.84 6.66
#